data_AF-A0A933H6V0-F1
#
_entry.id   AF-A0A933H6V0-F1
#
_cell.length_a   1.000
_cell.length_b   1.000
_cell.length_c   1.000
_cell.angle_alpha   90.00
_cell.angle_beta   90.00
_cell.angle_gamma   90.00
#
_symmetry.space_group_name_H-M   'P 1'
#
loop_
_entity.id
_entity.type
_entity.pdbx_description
1 polymer ?
#
loop_
_entity_poly.entity_id
_entity_poly.type
_entity_poly.pdbx_seq_one_letter_code
_entity_poly.pdbx_strand_id
1 'polypeptide(L)'
;MNDRKQIRRNQLIGLIAGMLGGAMMAATWSYIPTTVGWGGAVMWGGVIGLGLGSLTQIEKLGYLITRSDNRMFNFLVGMSLPLLLIGVLAVVLK
;
A
#
# COMPACT_ATOMS: atom_id res chain seq x y z
N MET A 1 -24.16 0.98 6.30
CA MET A 1 -23.79 -0.18 5.43
C MET A 1 -23.06 0.23 4.14
N ASN A 2 -23.14 1.50 3.71
CA ASN A 2 -22.50 2.01 2.48
C ASN A 2 -20.97 2.13 2.57
N ASP A 3 -20.40 2.51 3.72
CA ASP A 3 -18.95 2.73 3.84
C ASP A 3 -18.12 1.47 3.59
N ARG A 4 -18.54 0.31 4.09
CA ARG A 4 -17.79 -0.95 3.87
C ARG A 4 -17.77 -1.36 2.40
N LYS A 5 -18.88 -1.16 1.68
CA LYS A 5 -18.93 -1.42 0.23
C LYS A 5 -18.08 -0.42 -0.55
N GLN A 6 -18.10 0.85 -0.18
CA GLN A 6 -17.29 1.89 -0.80
C GLN A 6 -15.80 1.67 -0.58
N ILE A 7 -15.39 1.29 0.63
CA ILE A 7 -13.99 0.95 0.94
C ILE A 7 -13.54 -0.27 0.14
N ARG A 8 -14.33 -1.35 0.08
CA ARG A 8 -14.02 -2.52 -0.74
C ARG A 8 -13.90 -2.16 -2.22
N ARG A 9 -14.76 -1.28 -2.72
CA ARG A 9 -14.69 -0.79 -4.10
C ARG A 9 -13.41 0.01 -4.34
N ASN A 10 -13.04 0.90 -3.42
CA ASN A 10 -11.81 1.69 -3.53
C ASN A 10 -10.56 0.81 -3.46
N GLN A 11 -10.56 -0.22 -2.61
CA GLN A 11 -9.51 -1.24 -2.56
C GLN A 11 -9.41 -2.02 -3.88
N LEU A 12 -10.54 -2.41 -4.47
CA LEU A 12 -10.56 -3.15 -5.73
C LEU A 12 -10.10 -2.29 -6.91
N ILE A 13 -10.58 -1.04 -7.00
CA ILE A 13 -10.13 -0.07 -8.00
C ILE A 13 -8.64 0.21 -7.82
N GLY A 14 -8.21 0.43 -6.57
CA GLY A 14 -6.81 0.62 -6.22
C GLY A 14 -5.94 -0.56 -6.66
N LEU A 15 -6.34 -1.79 -6.33
CA LEU A 15 -5.66 -3.02 -6.76
C LEU A 15 -5.51 -3.05 -8.30
N ILE A 16 -6.61 -2.88 -9.04
CA ILE A 16 -6.61 -2.97 -10.50
C ILE A 16 -5.74 -1.86 -11.10
N ALA A 17 -5.93 -0.62 -10.67
CA ALA A 17 -5.13 0.52 -11.14
C ALA A 17 -3.64 0.34 -10.81
N GLY A 18 -3.33 -0.20 -9.63
CA GLY A 18 -1.97 -0.51 -9.20
C GLY A 18 -1.32 -1.61 -10.05
N MET A 19 -2.03 -2.71 -10.30
CA MET A 19 -1.54 -3.80 -11.15
C MET A 19 -1.26 -3.31 -12.58
N LEU A 20 -2.18 -2.52 -13.14
CA LEU A 20 -2.00 -1.91 -14.47
C LEU A 20 -0.83 -0.92 -14.47
N GLY A 21 -0.74 -0.04 -13.47
CA GLY A 21 0.36 0.90 -13.32
C GLY A 21 1.72 0.20 -13.18
N GLY A 22 1.79 -0.87 -12.39
CA GLY A 22 2.99 -1.70 -12.24
C GLY A 22 3.39 -2.40 -13.55
N ALA A 23 2.42 -2.93 -14.30
CA ALA A 23 2.67 -3.51 -15.63
C ALA A 23 3.16 -2.45 -16.63
N MET A 24 2.59 -1.25 -16.61
CA MET A 24 2.98 -0.14 -17.50
C MET A 24 4.36 0.40 -17.14
N MET A 25 4.67 0.56 -15.85
CA MET A 25 6.02 0.88 -15.39
C MET A 25 7.01 -0.20 -15.83
N ALA A 26 6.63 -1.47 -15.70
CA ALA A 26 7.49 -2.56 -16.16
C ALA A 26 7.74 -2.50 -17.68
N ALA A 27 6.72 -2.18 -18.46
CA ALA A 27 6.85 -2.05 -19.91
C ALA A 27 7.77 -0.90 -20.35
N THR A 28 7.81 0.18 -19.56
CA THR A 28 8.55 1.41 -19.90
C THR A 28 9.93 1.45 -19.25
N TRP A 29 10.13 0.73 -18.15
CA TRP A 29 11.39 0.69 -17.44
C TRP A 29 12.32 -0.34 -18.06
N SER A 30 13.26 0.13 -18.89
CA SER A 30 14.22 -0.70 -19.63
C SER A 30 15.14 -1.56 -18.74
N TYR A 31 15.17 -1.24 -17.45
CA TYR A 31 16.12 -1.77 -16.46
C TYR A 31 15.43 -2.40 -15.26
N ILE A 32 14.35 -3.17 -15.47
CA ILE A 32 13.82 -3.96 -14.35
C ILE A 32 14.84 -5.06 -14.04
N PRO A 33 15.36 -5.12 -12.80
CA PRO A 33 16.18 -6.24 -12.38
C PRO A 33 15.43 -7.56 -12.61
N THR A 34 16.09 -8.56 -13.20
CA THR A 34 15.50 -9.89 -13.43
C THR A 34 14.99 -10.53 -12.14
N THR A 35 15.49 -10.10 -10.99
CA THR A 35 15.06 -10.48 -9.64
C THR A 35 13.62 -10.05 -9.31
N VAL A 36 13.09 -8.98 -9.92
CA VAL A 36 11.69 -8.56 -9.75
C VAL A 36 10.80 -9.16 -10.84
N GLY A 37 11.27 -9.11 -12.10
CA GLY A 37 10.52 -9.61 -13.26
C GLY A 37 9.14 -8.97 -13.44
N TRP A 38 8.42 -9.39 -14.49
CA TRP A 38 7.09 -8.86 -14.79
C TRP A 38 6.06 -9.21 -13.70
N GLY A 39 6.11 -10.44 -13.17
CA GLY A 39 5.21 -10.88 -12.11
C GLY A 39 5.39 -10.08 -10.82
N GLY A 40 6.64 -9.79 -10.42
CA GLY A 40 6.92 -8.96 -9.26
C GLY A 40 6.49 -7.52 -9.46
N ALA A 41 6.69 -6.94 -10.65
CA ALA A 41 6.26 -5.57 -10.92
C ALA A 41 4.73 -5.40 -10.86
N VAL A 42 3.97 -6.35 -11.40
CA VAL A 42 2.50 -6.37 -11.31
C VAL A 42 2.05 -6.57 -9.86
N MET A 43 2.70 -7.48 -9.13
CA MET A 43 2.40 -7.73 -7.72
C MET A 43 2.64 -6.48 -6.86
N TRP A 44 3.81 -5.85 -6.99
CA TRP A 44 4.16 -4.62 -6.28
C TRP A 44 3.24 -3.46 -6.67
N GLY A 45 2.92 -3.32 -7.95
CA GLY A 45 1.92 -2.36 -8.41
C GLY A 45 0.57 -2.59 -7.73
N GLY A 46 0.08 -3.83 -7.71
CA GLY A 46 -1.16 -4.21 -7.05
C GLY A 46 -1.15 -3.92 -5.55
N VAL A 47 -0.04 -4.20 -4.86
CA VAL A 47 0.15 -3.91 -3.43
C VAL A 47 0.10 -2.40 -3.16
N ILE A 48 0.81 -1.60 -3.95
CA ILE A 48 0.80 -0.13 -3.83
C ILE A 48 -0.62 0.39 -4.08
N GLY A 49 -1.27 -0.09 -5.14
CA GLY A 49 -2.63 0.29 -5.50
C GLY A 49 -3.66 -0.07 -4.41
N LEU A 50 -3.56 -1.27 -3.83
CA LEU A 50 -4.35 -1.67 -2.66
C LEU A 50 -4.12 -0.73 -1.48
N GLY A 51 -2.86 -0.41 -1.20
CA GLY A 51 -2.46 0.52 -0.15
C GLY A 51 -3.13 1.89 -0.33
N LEU A 52 -3.08 2.45 -1.53
CA LEU A 52 -3.74 3.71 -1.89
C LEU A 52 -5.28 3.60 -1.83
N GLY A 53 -5.85 2.46 -2.20
CA GLY A 53 -7.28 2.18 -2.03
C GLY A 53 -7.72 2.08 -0.56
N SER A 54 -6.77 1.88 0.36
CA SER A 54 -6.99 1.70 1.79
C SER A 54 -6.60 2.90 2.66
N LEU A 55 -6.26 4.06 2.09
CA LEU A 55 -5.79 5.25 2.84
C LEU A 55 -6.71 5.65 4.02
N THR A 56 -8.02 5.54 3.84
CA THR A 56 -9.02 5.81 4.90
C THR A 56 -9.00 4.80 6.05
N GLN A 57 -8.49 3.59 5.81
CA GLN A 57 -8.25 2.60 6.86
C GLN A 57 -6.93 2.87 7.58
N ILE A 58 -5.90 3.34 6.86
CA ILE A 58 -4.60 3.71 7.44
C ILE A 58 -4.76 4.83 8.48
N GLU A 59 -5.56 5.85 8.16
CA GLU A 59 -5.90 6.92 9.10
C GLU A 59 -6.58 6.39 10.37
N LYS A 60 -7.55 5.48 10.23
CA LYS A 60 -8.22 4.84 11.37
C LYS A 60 -7.26 4.00 12.21
N LEU A 61 -6.32 3.33 11.55
CA LEU A 61 -5.29 2.52 12.21
C LEU A 61 -4.33 3.40 13.01
N GLY A 62 -3.96 4.56 12.46
CA GLY A 62 -3.22 5.59 13.20
C GLY A 62 -3.99 6.15 14.38
N TYR A 63 -5.27 6.49 14.20
CA TYR A 63 -6.15 6.97 15.29
C TYR A 63 -6.24 5.97 16.44
N LEU A 64 -6.30 4.67 16.15
CA LEU A 64 -6.33 3.63 17.19
C LEU A 64 -5.09 3.66 18.09
N ILE A 65 -3.95 4.11 17.56
CA ILE A 65 -2.66 4.14 18.25
C ILE A 65 -2.44 5.48 18.95
N THR A 66 -2.68 6.58 18.25
CA THR A 66 -2.41 7.94 18.75
C THR A 66 -3.56 8.50 19.58
N ARG A 67 -4.80 8.05 19.35
CA ARG A 67 -6.05 8.63 19.86
C ARG A 67 -6.15 10.15 19.66
N SER A 68 -5.48 10.69 18.65
CA SER A 68 -5.44 12.12 18.34
C SER A 68 -6.52 12.47 17.32
N ASP A 69 -7.16 13.63 17.45
CA ASP A 69 -8.11 14.11 16.43
C ASP A 69 -7.43 14.63 15.16
N ASN A 70 -6.09 14.69 15.14
CA ASN A 70 -5.33 15.14 13.98
C ASN A 70 -5.21 14.03 12.92
N ARG A 71 -6.00 14.15 11.85
CA ARG A 71 -6.04 13.20 10.72
C ARG A 71 -4.68 13.00 10.04
N MET A 72 -3.92 14.08 9.84
CA MET A 72 -2.63 14.02 9.15
C MET A 72 -1.59 13.30 10.01
N PHE A 73 -1.60 13.55 11.31
CA PHE A 73 -0.74 12.83 12.26
C PHE A 73 -1.08 11.34 12.32
N ASN A 74 -2.36 10.99 12.37
CA ASN A 74 -2.81 9.60 12.36
C ASN A 74 -2.43 8.89 11.06
N PHE A 75 -2.57 9.55 9.92
CA PHE A 75 -2.15 9.00 8.64
C PHE A 75 -0.65 8.68 8.62
N LEU A 76 0.20 9.60 9.09
CA LEU A 76 1.65 9.40 9.17
C LEU A 76 2.01 8.23 10.10
N VAL A 77 1.36 8.12 11.26
CA VAL A 77 1.57 7.01 12.20
C VAL A 77 1.04 5.68 11.65
N GLY A 78 -0.08 5.69 10.95
CA GLY A 78 -0.60 4.50 10.28
C GLY A 78 0.32 4.02 9.15
N MET A 79 0.96 4.94 8.41
CA MET A 79 1.94 4.60 7.38
C MET A 79 3.30 4.18 7.93
N SER A 80 3.69 4.64 9.11
CA SER A 80 4.96 4.22 9.72
C SER A 80 4.94 2.78 10.20
N LEU A 81 3.77 2.22 10.52
CA LEU A 81 3.62 0.83 10.98
C LEU A 81 4.12 -0.21 9.97
N PRO A 82 3.66 -0.22 8.70
CA PRO A 82 4.20 -1.13 7.68
C PRO A 82 5.71 -0.97 7.49
N LEU A 83 6.22 0.27 7.53
CA LEU A 83 7.64 0.55 7.37
C LEU A 83 8.48 0.02 8.54
N LEU A 84 7.99 0.18 9.77
CA LEU A 84 8.59 -0.40 10.97
C LEU A 84 8.61 -1.93 10.88
N LEU A 85 7.52 -2.54 10.41
CA LEU A 85 7.39 -4.00 10.28
C LEU A 85 8.37 -4.54 9.23
N ILE A 86 8.54 -3.85 8.10
CA ILE A 86 9.57 -4.15 7.10
C ILE A 86 10.97 -4.01 7.71
N GLY A 87 11.22 -2.94 8.49
CA GLY A 87 12.50 -2.73 9.17
C GLY A 87 12.84 -3.84 10.16
N VAL A 88 11.86 -4.26 10.98
CA VAL A 88 12.03 -5.38 11.91
C VAL A 88 12.29 -6.68 11.16
N LEU A 89 11.52 -6.97 10.11
CA LEU A 89 11.74 -8.15 9.26
C LEU A 89 13.14 -8.15 8.63
N ALA A 90 13.61 -7.01 8.15
CA ALA A 90 14.94 -6.87 7.56
C ALA A 90 16.07 -7.09 8.57
N VAL A 91 15.84 -6.80 9.86
CA VAL A 91 16.80 -7.08 10.95
C VAL A 91 16.75 -8.55 11.38
N VAL A 92 15.55 -9.15 11.45
CA VAL A 92 15.36 -10.55 11.89
C VAL A 92 15.78 -11.56 10.83
N LEU A 93 15.62 -11.24 9.53
CA LEU A 93 16.03 -12.08 8.40
C LEU A 93 17.52 -11.90 8.02
N LYS A 94 18.26 -11.10 8.79
CA LYS A 94 19.69 -10.87 8.64
C LYS A 94 20.48 -11.90 9.44
#